data_AF-A0A9E4EG87-F1
#
_entry.id   AF-A0A9E4EG87-F1
#
_cell.length_a   1.000
_cell.length_b   1.000
_cell.length_c   1.000
_cell.angle_alpha   90.00
_cell.angle_beta   90.00
_cell.angle_gamma   90.00
#
_symmetry.space_group_name_H-M   'P 1'
#
loop_
_entity.id
_entity.type
_entity.pdbx_description
1 polymer ?
#
loop_
_entity_poly.entity_id
_entity_poly.type
_entity_poly.pdbx_seq_one_letter_code
_entity_poly.pdbx_strand_id
1 'polypeptide(L)'
;MCGRPDATGRARDSGRRCRGGNRGGTGGGQPRHHPGLDHCRTGRTCHPHRCPARGVDLPNHTARRRTAAGSGRLNQLAEIAPAEGRLGVLLAGLGAVSTTFIAGVESVRRGLSVPHGSLTQMNTIRLGMRTENRTPLINDFVPLARLDDLVFGAWDPYPDDAMRSAETCGVLTSEDVRRVADFMKTIKPMSAVFDSDHVKKLDGKNVKKGGSKRDLAEQLRADIRRFREDNKCDRLVMIWAASTEVFLPAGDPAHATVEAFEAAMAADDPAIAPSMLYAWAAIREGVPFANGAPNLTCDIPALTDLAVQAGVPIAGKDFKTGQTLMKTILAPGLKARMLGVKGWFSTNILGNRDGEVLDDPGSFRTKEESKLGALEYILQPDLYPELYGDMYHKVRINYYPPRGDNKEGWDNIDLFGWMGYPMQIKIDFLCRDSILAAPIVLDLALFLDLASRAEMSGIQEWLSFYFKAPQTAEGLYPEHDLFIQHWKLKNTLRWLMGEEQITHLGVEYYD
;
A
#
# COMPACT_ATOMS: atom_id res chain seq x y z
N MET A 1 -28.16 27.56 -62.87
CA MET A 1 -27.61 26.21 -63.10
C MET A 1 -27.66 25.50 -61.75
N CYS A 2 -28.76 24.82 -61.40
CA CYS A 2 -29.17 23.48 -61.84
C CYS A 2 -28.14 22.41 -61.40
N GLY A 3 -28.44 21.41 -60.56
CA GLY A 3 -29.68 21.12 -59.81
C GLY A 3 -29.55 19.84 -58.95
N ARG A 4 -30.41 19.70 -57.92
CA ARG A 4 -30.71 18.43 -57.20
C ARG A 4 -31.72 17.56 -58.04
N PRO A 5 -32.36 16.46 -57.58
CA PRO A 5 -32.17 15.56 -56.40
C PRO A 5 -32.31 14.03 -56.73
N ASP A 6 -32.31 13.19 -55.69
CA ASP A 6 -33.13 11.97 -55.39
C ASP A 6 -33.79 11.13 -56.51
N ALA A 7 -33.83 9.79 -56.33
CA ALA A 7 -35.09 9.07 -56.04
C ALA A 7 -34.99 7.54 -55.85
N THR A 8 -35.83 7.07 -54.92
CA THR A 8 -36.25 5.71 -54.52
C THR A 8 -36.65 4.69 -55.60
N GLY A 9 -36.60 3.39 -55.27
CA GLY A 9 -37.34 2.31 -55.97
C GLY A 9 -37.54 1.04 -55.11
N ARG A 10 -38.75 0.46 -55.08
CA ARG A 10 -39.15 -0.66 -54.17
C ARG A 10 -39.55 -1.96 -54.88
N ALA A 11 -39.31 -3.08 -54.18
CA ALA A 11 -40.15 -4.28 -54.02
C ALA A 11 -40.45 -5.27 -55.17
N ARG A 12 -40.28 -6.58 -54.83
CA ARG A 12 -41.21 -7.76 -54.94
C ARG A 12 -40.34 -9.03 -54.88
N ASP A 13 -40.44 -9.92 -53.90
CA ASP A 13 -41.56 -10.72 -53.35
C ASP A 13 -41.97 -11.93 -54.22
N SER A 14 -41.52 -13.11 -53.78
CA SER A 14 -42.14 -14.45 -53.90
C SER A 14 -41.13 -15.48 -53.36
N GLY A 15 -41.47 -16.52 -52.60
CA GLY A 15 -42.78 -16.93 -52.09
C GLY A 15 -43.12 -18.36 -52.50
N ARG A 16 -42.64 -19.38 -51.76
CA ARG A 16 -43.30 -20.70 -51.70
C ARG A 16 -42.94 -21.50 -50.44
N ARG A 17 -44.00 -21.99 -49.77
CA ARG A 17 -43.98 -22.94 -48.66
C ARG A 17 -44.03 -24.37 -49.19
N CYS A 18 -43.59 -25.37 -48.40
CA CYS A 18 -44.50 -26.34 -47.72
C CYS A 18 -43.81 -27.66 -47.31
N ARG A 19 -44.06 -28.08 -46.04
CA ARG A 19 -44.30 -29.47 -45.53
C ARG A 19 -43.24 -30.56 -45.81
N GLY A 20 -42.91 -31.49 -44.92
CA GLY A 20 -43.33 -31.77 -43.53
C GLY A 20 -43.39 -33.27 -43.24
N GLY A 21 -43.20 -33.71 -41.98
CA GLY A 21 -43.70 -35.00 -41.47
C GLY A 21 -42.75 -36.19 -41.27
N ASN A 22 -42.18 -36.29 -40.07
CA ASN A 22 -42.32 -37.39 -39.07
C ASN A 22 -42.02 -38.89 -39.38
N ARG A 23 -41.76 -39.66 -38.30
CA ARG A 23 -41.39 -41.10 -38.15
C ARG A 23 -39.89 -41.39 -38.34
N GLY A 24 -39.20 -42.25 -37.58
CA GLY A 24 -39.55 -43.02 -36.37
C GLY A 24 -39.19 -44.53 -36.46
N GLY A 25 -38.35 -45.06 -35.54
CA GLY A 25 -38.24 -46.52 -35.30
C GLY A 25 -36.83 -47.17 -35.29
N THR A 26 -36.33 -47.46 -34.08
CA THR A 26 -35.71 -48.74 -33.61
C THR A 26 -34.73 -49.58 -34.47
N GLY A 27 -33.61 -50.01 -33.84
CA GLY A 27 -33.29 -51.47 -33.80
C GLY A 27 -31.84 -51.97 -33.96
N GLY A 28 -31.14 -52.22 -32.83
CA GLY A 28 -30.33 -53.42 -32.55
C GLY A 28 -28.99 -53.71 -33.29
N GLY A 29 -27.95 -54.14 -32.54
CA GLY A 29 -26.73 -54.69 -33.16
C GLY A 29 -25.42 -54.77 -32.33
N GLN A 30 -25.42 -55.41 -31.15
CA GLN A 30 -24.21 -56.01 -30.53
C GLN A 30 -24.11 -57.51 -30.97
N PRO A 31 -23.06 -58.35 -30.67
CA PRO A 31 -22.19 -58.36 -29.46
C PRO A 31 -20.73 -58.91 -29.65
N ARG A 32 -20.11 -59.30 -28.50
CA ARG A 32 -18.99 -60.30 -28.27
C ARG A 32 -17.56 -59.75 -28.11
N HIS A 33 -16.69 -60.29 -27.24
CA HIS A 33 -16.86 -60.90 -25.88
C HIS A 33 -15.47 -61.04 -25.17
N HIS A 34 -15.50 -61.08 -23.84
CA HIS A 34 -14.57 -61.64 -22.81
C HIS A 34 -13.76 -62.94 -23.16
N PRO A 35 -12.87 -63.51 -22.29
CA PRO A 35 -12.63 -63.33 -20.82
C PRO A 35 -11.14 -63.08 -20.43
N GLY A 36 -10.63 -63.10 -19.18
CA GLY A 36 -11.07 -63.59 -17.85
C GLY A 36 -10.17 -63.02 -16.71
N LEU A 37 -9.83 -63.64 -15.56
CA LEU A 37 -10.35 -64.70 -14.63
C LEU A 37 -9.21 -64.95 -13.58
N ASP A 38 -9.35 -65.29 -12.28
CA ASP A 38 -10.43 -65.12 -11.26
C ASP A 38 -9.92 -65.52 -9.82
N HIS A 39 -10.72 -65.26 -8.77
CA HIS A 39 -10.80 -65.93 -7.44
C HIS A 39 -9.67 -65.87 -6.38
N CYS A 40 -10.01 -65.50 -5.12
CA CYS A 40 -10.37 -66.49 -4.08
C CYS A 40 -11.11 -65.87 -2.85
N ARG A 41 -11.65 -66.73 -1.94
CA ARG A 41 -12.69 -66.42 -0.94
C ARG A 41 -12.21 -66.38 0.52
N THR A 42 -12.92 -65.64 1.38
CA THR A 42 -13.50 -65.98 2.73
C THR A 42 -13.80 -64.68 3.51
N GLY A 43 -14.73 -64.55 4.46
CA GLY A 43 -15.81 -65.44 4.90
C GLY A 43 -16.41 -65.06 6.28
N ARG A 44 -17.71 -64.67 6.30
CA ARG A 44 -18.64 -64.56 7.46
C ARG A 44 -18.48 -63.39 8.48
N THR A 45 -19.65 -62.98 8.98
CA THR A 45 -19.93 -61.97 10.02
C THR A 45 -20.38 -62.63 11.34
N CYS A 46 -20.10 -62.00 12.50
CA CYS A 46 -20.97 -61.94 13.69
C CYS A 46 -20.38 -61.06 14.83
N HIS A 47 -21.27 -60.49 15.65
CA HIS A 47 -21.05 -59.66 16.86
C HIS A 47 -20.53 -60.44 18.09
N PRO A 48 -20.33 -59.84 19.30
CA PRO A 48 -20.14 -58.42 19.71
C PRO A 48 -18.86 -58.23 20.58
N HIS A 49 -18.62 -57.05 21.18
CA HIS A 49 -18.32 -56.92 22.63
C HIS A 49 -18.25 -55.45 23.13
N ARG A 50 -18.69 -55.24 24.38
CA ARG A 50 -18.63 -53.95 25.10
C ARG A 50 -17.20 -53.58 25.50
N CYS A 51 -16.89 -52.28 25.60
CA CYS A 51 -15.80 -51.77 26.43
C CYS A 51 -16.35 -50.85 27.54
N PRO A 52 -15.75 -50.82 28.75
CA PRO A 52 -16.40 -50.27 29.94
C PRO A 52 -16.11 -48.78 30.17
N ALA A 53 -17.04 -48.11 30.86
CA ALA A 53 -16.78 -46.80 31.45
C ALA A 53 -15.71 -46.90 32.56
N ARG A 54 -14.82 -45.90 32.62
CA ARG A 54 -14.08 -45.56 33.83
C ARG A 54 -14.34 -44.09 34.12
N GLY A 55 -14.97 -43.82 35.27
CA GLY A 55 -15.00 -42.47 35.82
C GLY A 55 -13.63 -42.13 36.42
N VAL A 56 -13.30 -40.84 36.41
CA VAL A 56 -12.27 -40.24 37.26
C VAL A 56 -12.88 -38.95 37.80
N ASP A 57 -12.83 -38.79 39.12
CA ASP A 57 -13.51 -37.70 39.83
C ASP A 57 -12.89 -36.33 39.53
N LEU A 58 -13.74 -35.32 39.36
CA LEU A 58 -13.35 -33.91 39.30
C LEU A 58 -13.48 -33.29 40.72
N PRO A 59 -12.40 -32.75 41.31
CA PRO A 59 -12.48 -32.10 42.61
C PRO A 59 -13.24 -30.77 42.51
N ASN A 60 -14.23 -30.64 43.39
CA ASN A 60 -15.17 -29.53 43.42
C ASN A 60 -14.53 -28.30 44.10
N HIS A 61 -13.93 -27.39 43.33
CA HIS A 61 -13.39 -26.13 43.86
C HIS A 61 -14.42 -25.00 43.81
N THR A 62 -14.94 -24.66 45.00
CA THR A 62 -15.83 -23.52 45.24
C THR A 62 -15.09 -22.19 45.03
N ALA A 63 -15.14 -21.67 43.80
CA ALA A 63 -14.64 -20.34 43.47
C ALA A 63 -15.44 -19.27 44.24
N ARG A 64 -14.83 -18.73 45.30
CA ARG A 64 -15.35 -17.54 46.01
C ARG A 64 -15.52 -16.41 45.00
N ARG A 65 -16.73 -15.82 44.92
CA ARG A 65 -16.96 -14.54 44.24
C ARG A 65 -16.05 -13.45 44.84
N ARG A 66 -14.91 -13.21 44.21
CA ARG A 66 -14.24 -11.91 44.30
C ARG A 66 -14.96 -10.99 43.31
N THR A 67 -15.69 -10.02 43.83
CA THR A 67 -16.16 -8.88 43.05
C THR A 67 -14.94 -8.13 42.52
N ALA A 68 -14.66 -8.28 41.22
CA ALA A 68 -13.63 -7.53 40.54
C ALA A 68 -14.07 -6.07 40.35
N ALA A 69 -14.06 -5.31 41.45
CA ALA A 69 -13.98 -3.86 41.39
C ALA A 69 -12.59 -3.52 40.82
N GLY A 70 -12.53 -3.42 39.49
CA GLY A 70 -11.28 -3.46 38.74
C GLY A 70 -11.44 -3.03 37.28
N SER A 71 -12.38 -2.12 36.99
CA SER A 71 -12.42 -1.35 35.75
C SER A 71 -11.27 -0.32 35.77
N GLY A 72 -10.04 -0.81 35.78
CA GLY A 72 -8.83 -0.01 35.82
C GLY A 72 -8.59 0.62 34.46
N ARG A 73 -9.08 1.86 34.30
CA ARG A 73 -8.67 2.84 33.27
C ARG A 73 -8.47 2.24 31.87
N LEU A 74 -9.49 2.39 31.02
CA LEU A 74 -9.17 2.87 29.68
C LEU A 74 -8.26 4.08 29.88
N ASN A 75 -7.03 4.05 29.35
CA ASN A 75 -6.19 5.24 29.34
C ASN A 75 -7.03 6.34 28.70
N GLN A 76 -7.28 7.40 29.46
CA GLN A 76 -7.91 8.60 28.93
C GLN A 76 -7.00 9.06 27.81
N LEU A 77 -7.49 8.99 26.56
CA LEU A 77 -6.73 9.39 25.38
C LEU A 77 -6.16 10.78 25.65
N ALA A 78 -4.86 10.95 25.39
CA ALA A 78 -4.25 12.26 25.43
C ALA A 78 -5.08 13.19 24.52
N GLU A 79 -5.39 14.39 25.02
CA GLU A 79 -6.16 15.36 24.26
C GLU A 79 -5.36 15.73 23.01
N ILE A 80 -5.84 15.32 21.84
CA ILE A 80 -5.09 15.46 20.58
C ILE A 80 -4.85 16.95 20.35
N ALA A 81 -3.58 17.35 20.33
CA ALA A 81 -3.22 18.75 20.13
C ALA A 81 -3.85 19.29 18.83
N PRO A 82 -4.33 20.55 18.80
CA PRO A 82 -5.02 21.08 17.63
C PRO A 82 -4.08 21.22 16.43
N ALA A 83 -4.64 21.13 15.22
CA ALA A 83 -3.89 21.23 13.96
C ALA A 83 -3.62 22.68 13.53
N GLU A 84 -3.40 23.59 14.48
CA GLU A 84 -3.23 25.04 14.25
C GLU A 84 -1.84 25.40 13.73
N GLY A 85 -1.71 26.49 12.96
CA GLY A 85 -0.41 26.93 12.44
C GLY A 85 0.14 26.03 11.33
N ARG A 86 1.38 26.30 10.91
CA ARG A 86 1.94 25.78 9.65
C ARG A 86 2.51 24.37 9.80
N LEU A 87 2.15 23.50 8.85
CA LEU A 87 2.69 22.16 8.72
C LEU A 87 3.67 22.09 7.55
N GLY A 88 4.96 21.98 7.84
CA GLY A 88 5.97 21.77 6.82
C GLY A 88 6.01 20.31 6.35
N VAL A 89 5.79 20.08 5.06
CA VAL A 89 5.94 18.76 4.42
C VAL A 89 7.29 18.71 3.70
N LEU A 90 8.19 17.89 4.24
CA LEU A 90 9.57 17.73 3.79
C LEU A 90 9.69 16.47 2.92
N LEU A 91 10.07 16.64 1.66
CA LEU A 91 10.13 15.56 0.67
C LEU A 91 11.59 15.23 0.34
N ALA A 92 12.05 14.02 0.68
CA ALA A 92 13.29 13.52 0.10
C ALA A 92 12.98 13.07 -1.34
N GLY A 93 13.60 13.73 -2.32
CA GLY A 93 13.26 13.65 -3.75
C GLY A 93 12.22 14.70 -4.17
N LEU A 94 12.57 15.57 -5.12
CA LEU A 94 11.68 16.52 -5.80
C LEU A 94 11.32 15.98 -7.20
N GLY A 95 11.12 14.67 -7.32
CA GLY A 95 10.75 13.99 -8.55
C GLY A 95 9.24 13.92 -8.81
N ALA A 96 8.86 13.06 -9.76
CA ALA A 96 7.52 12.94 -10.33
C ALA A 96 6.37 12.89 -9.30
N VAL A 97 6.49 12.08 -8.25
CA VAL A 97 5.48 11.98 -7.17
C VAL A 97 5.37 13.29 -6.41
N SER A 98 6.50 13.80 -5.91
CA SER A 98 6.59 15.05 -5.13
C SER A 98 6.05 16.25 -5.88
N THR A 99 6.44 16.44 -7.15
CA THR A 99 5.96 17.57 -7.95
C THR A 99 4.47 17.44 -8.29
N THR A 100 3.97 16.23 -8.50
CA THR A 100 2.55 15.97 -8.75
C THR A 100 1.71 16.25 -7.50
N PHE A 101 2.20 15.87 -6.32
CA PHE A 101 1.60 16.18 -5.02
C PHE A 101 1.53 17.69 -4.76
N ILE A 102 2.66 18.40 -4.86
CA ILE A 102 2.72 19.86 -4.62
C ILE A 102 1.78 20.61 -5.58
N ALA A 103 1.86 20.33 -6.89
CA ALA A 103 1.00 20.96 -7.89
C ALA A 103 -0.48 20.61 -7.69
N GLY A 104 -0.79 19.39 -7.26
CA GLY A 104 -2.14 18.94 -6.93
C GLY A 104 -2.73 19.72 -5.76
N VAL A 105 -1.99 19.86 -4.65
CA VAL A 105 -2.45 20.65 -3.49
C VAL A 105 -2.67 22.12 -3.88
N GLU A 106 -1.72 22.73 -4.59
CA GLU A 106 -1.85 24.14 -5.00
C GLU A 106 -3.01 24.36 -5.99
N SER A 107 -3.26 23.40 -6.88
CA SER A 107 -4.42 23.41 -7.77
C SER A 107 -5.74 23.35 -7.00
N VAL A 108 -5.83 22.55 -5.93
CA VAL A 108 -7.01 22.49 -5.05
C VAL A 108 -7.19 23.80 -4.26
N ARG A 109 -6.12 24.37 -3.69
CA ARG A 109 -6.18 25.69 -3.00
C ARG A 109 -6.73 26.81 -3.89
N ARG A 110 -6.35 26.80 -5.17
CA ARG A 110 -6.83 27.77 -6.17
C ARG A 110 -8.23 27.48 -6.70
N GLY A 111 -8.89 26.41 -6.24
CA GLY A 111 -10.20 25.98 -6.73
C GLY A 111 -10.20 25.47 -8.18
N LEU A 112 -9.03 25.09 -8.70
CA LEU A 112 -8.84 24.61 -10.07
C LEU A 112 -9.09 23.09 -10.20
N SER A 113 -9.06 22.36 -9.08
CA SER A 113 -9.31 20.92 -9.01
C SER A 113 -9.85 20.51 -7.63
N VAL A 114 -10.21 19.23 -7.51
CA VAL A 114 -10.60 18.58 -6.25
C VAL A 114 -9.62 17.44 -5.93
N PRO A 115 -9.41 17.09 -4.65
CA PRO A 115 -8.35 16.16 -4.22
C PRO A 115 -8.68 14.68 -4.46
N HIS A 116 -8.92 14.31 -5.72
CA HIS A 116 -9.26 12.95 -6.13
C HIS A 116 -8.23 11.91 -5.68
N GLY A 117 -8.72 10.81 -5.10
CA GLY A 117 -7.92 9.71 -4.57
C GLY A 117 -7.48 9.88 -3.11
N SER A 118 -7.59 11.08 -2.52
CA SER A 118 -7.28 11.30 -1.09
C SER A 118 -8.42 10.79 -0.21
N LEU A 119 -8.10 9.88 0.71
CA LEU A 119 -9.05 9.36 1.68
C LEU A 119 -9.34 10.41 2.77
N THR A 120 -8.34 11.19 3.19
CA THR A 120 -8.54 12.25 4.19
C THR A 120 -9.51 13.33 3.71
N GLN A 121 -9.42 13.72 2.43
CA GLN A 121 -10.18 14.85 1.89
C GLN A 121 -11.53 14.48 1.27
N MET A 122 -11.75 13.23 0.85
CA MET A 122 -12.96 12.83 0.12
C MET A 122 -13.77 11.69 0.74
N ASN A 123 -13.20 10.92 1.67
CA ASN A 123 -13.87 9.74 2.21
C ASN A 123 -14.66 10.09 3.48
N THR A 124 -15.77 9.39 3.68
CA THR A 124 -16.61 9.55 4.87
C THR A 124 -16.40 8.42 5.87
N ILE A 125 -16.67 8.70 7.15
CA ILE A 125 -16.57 7.72 8.23
C ILE A 125 -17.92 7.58 8.93
N ARG A 126 -18.51 6.38 8.86
CA ARG A 126 -19.74 6.10 9.64
C ARG A 126 -19.38 6.12 11.13
N LEU A 127 -20.19 6.79 11.93
CA LEU A 127 -20.17 6.77 13.39
C LEU A 127 -21.47 6.11 13.87
N GLY A 128 -21.41 5.38 14.99
CA GLY A 128 -22.57 4.69 15.57
C GLY A 128 -23.34 3.77 14.60
N MET A 129 -24.65 3.70 14.83
CA MET A 129 -25.59 2.87 14.11
C MET A 129 -25.88 3.38 12.69
N ARG A 130 -26.18 2.46 11.76
CA ARG A 130 -26.61 2.80 10.39
C ARG A 130 -27.85 3.69 10.34
N THR A 131 -28.74 3.55 11.33
CA THR A 131 -29.99 4.32 11.48
C THR A 131 -29.77 5.76 11.93
N GLU A 132 -28.65 6.08 12.58
CA GLU A 132 -28.30 7.45 12.98
C GLU A 132 -27.87 8.34 11.81
N ASN A 133 -27.49 7.74 10.66
CA ASN A 133 -26.99 8.41 9.47
C ASN A 133 -25.76 9.33 9.70
N ARG A 134 -25.05 9.18 10.82
CA ARG A 134 -23.81 9.92 11.13
C ARG A 134 -22.67 9.44 10.25
N THR A 135 -22.45 10.11 9.11
CA THR A 135 -21.40 9.77 8.14
C THR A 135 -20.65 11.02 7.66
N PRO A 136 -19.99 11.78 8.57
CA PRO A 136 -19.18 12.95 8.21
C PRO A 136 -18.00 12.59 7.29
N LEU A 137 -17.42 13.61 6.63
CA LEU A 137 -16.10 13.47 6.01
C LEU A 137 -15.03 13.23 7.09
N ILE A 138 -13.93 12.58 6.72
CA ILE A 138 -12.84 12.29 7.67
C ILE A 138 -12.16 13.58 8.17
N ASN A 139 -12.00 14.59 7.32
CA ASN A 139 -11.48 15.90 7.69
C ASN A 139 -12.47 16.81 8.45
N ASP A 140 -13.77 16.48 8.46
CA ASP A 140 -14.76 17.09 9.37
C ASP A 140 -14.78 16.40 10.76
N PHE A 141 -14.40 15.12 10.81
CA PHE A 141 -14.44 14.29 12.01
C PHE A 141 -13.15 14.35 12.85
N VAL A 142 -12.00 14.47 12.19
CA VAL A 142 -10.66 14.38 12.82
C VAL A 142 -9.91 15.70 12.58
N PRO A 143 -9.25 16.29 13.60
CA PRO A 143 -8.51 17.53 13.42
C PRO A 143 -7.25 17.30 12.58
N LEU A 144 -7.36 17.56 11.27
CA LEU A 144 -6.26 17.53 10.30
C LEU A 144 -5.86 18.96 9.90
N ALA A 145 -4.59 19.18 9.58
CA ALA A 145 -4.12 20.45 9.05
C ALA A 145 -4.84 20.79 7.73
N ARG A 146 -5.17 22.06 7.49
CA ARG A 146 -5.81 22.45 6.24
C ARG A 146 -4.80 22.43 5.10
N LEU A 147 -5.29 22.27 3.87
CA LEU A 147 -4.42 22.36 2.69
C LEU A 147 -3.70 23.72 2.61
N ASP A 148 -4.34 24.80 3.05
CA ASP A 148 -3.78 26.16 3.08
C ASP A 148 -2.58 26.30 4.05
N ASP A 149 -2.51 25.47 5.10
CA ASP A 149 -1.49 25.53 6.15
C ASP A 149 -0.20 24.76 5.79
N LEU A 150 -0.20 24.00 4.69
CA LEU A 150 0.95 23.19 4.27
C LEU A 150 2.06 24.06 3.65
N VAL A 151 3.31 23.81 4.01
CA VAL A 151 4.50 24.44 3.40
C VAL A 151 5.46 23.38 2.89
N PHE A 152 5.95 23.49 1.66
CA PHE A 152 6.74 22.43 1.03
C PHE A 152 8.23 22.73 1.04
N GLY A 153 9.02 21.77 1.49
CA GLY A 153 10.47 21.73 1.32
C GLY A 153 10.89 20.40 0.71
N ALA A 154 12.01 20.37 0.00
CA ALA A 154 12.51 19.13 -0.59
C ALA A 154 14.03 19.10 -0.66
N TRP A 155 14.59 17.89 -0.75
CA TRP A 155 15.96 17.64 -1.17
C TRP A 155 15.95 16.92 -2.51
N ASP A 156 16.87 17.25 -3.41
CA ASP A 156 17.04 16.49 -4.65
C ASP A 156 18.49 16.59 -5.18
N PRO A 157 19.09 15.49 -5.69
CA PRO A 157 20.39 15.52 -6.37
C PRO A 157 20.42 16.40 -7.64
N TYR A 158 19.27 16.78 -8.19
CA TYR A 158 19.15 17.76 -9.27
C TYR A 158 18.75 19.14 -8.72
N PRO A 159 19.30 20.26 -9.24
CA PRO A 159 19.06 21.60 -8.71
C PRO A 159 17.78 22.28 -9.25
N ASP A 160 16.97 21.57 -10.03
CA ASP A 160 15.80 22.14 -10.72
C ASP A 160 14.66 22.41 -9.73
N ASP A 161 14.01 23.57 -9.86
CA ASP A 161 12.83 23.89 -9.06
C ASP A 161 11.63 22.96 -9.39
N ALA A 162 10.63 22.96 -8.51
CA ALA A 162 9.51 22.03 -8.63
C ALA A 162 8.73 22.20 -9.95
N MET A 163 8.73 23.40 -10.56
CA MET A 163 8.07 23.63 -11.86
C MET A 163 8.84 22.95 -12.99
N ARG A 164 10.16 23.17 -13.07
CA ARG A 164 11.01 22.54 -14.08
C ARG A 164 11.11 21.02 -13.90
N SER A 165 11.13 20.54 -12.66
CA SER A 165 11.08 19.10 -12.37
C SER A 165 9.73 18.49 -12.82
N ALA A 166 8.60 19.17 -12.57
CA ALA A 166 7.29 18.72 -13.05
C ALA A 166 7.22 18.61 -14.58
N GLU A 167 7.73 19.61 -15.30
CA GLU A 167 7.81 19.60 -16.77
C GLU A 167 8.70 18.47 -17.28
N THR A 168 9.85 18.25 -16.63
CA THR A 168 10.80 17.16 -16.97
C THR A 168 10.19 15.78 -16.72
N CYS A 169 9.39 15.63 -15.66
CA CYS A 169 8.74 14.37 -15.31
C CYS A 169 7.50 14.06 -16.18
N GLY A 170 6.85 15.06 -16.77
CA GLY A 170 5.80 14.89 -17.78
C GLY A 170 4.50 14.19 -17.30
N VAL A 171 4.25 14.13 -15.99
CA VAL A 171 3.06 13.48 -15.40
C VAL A 171 1.79 14.32 -15.63
N LEU A 172 1.89 15.61 -15.33
CA LEU A 172 0.83 16.61 -15.49
C LEU A 172 0.93 17.26 -16.88
N THR A 173 -0.17 17.81 -17.38
CA THR A 173 -0.10 18.58 -18.62
C THR A 173 0.67 19.88 -18.39
N SER A 174 1.35 20.39 -19.42
CA SER A 174 2.00 21.69 -19.33
C SER A 174 1.02 22.85 -19.05
N GLU A 175 -0.28 22.66 -19.32
CA GLU A 175 -1.30 23.64 -18.98
C GLU A 175 -1.58 23.69 -17.47
N ASP A 176 -1.68 22.51 -16.84
CA ASP A 176 -1.90 22.39 -15.40
C ASP A 176 -0.68 22.88 -14.61
N VAL A 177 0.53 22.53 -15.04
CA VAL A 177 1.76 23.05 -14.44
C VAL A 177 1.83 24.59 -14.57
N ARG A 178 1.47 25.16 -15.73
CA ARG A 178 1.45 26.62 -15.93
C ARG A 178 0.48 27.34 -14.99
N ARG A 179 -0.67 26.75 -14.65
CA ARG A 179 -1.68 27.35 -13.74
C ARG A 179 -1.19 27.55 -12.31
N VAL A 180 -0.15 26.81 -11.89
CA VAL A 180 0.47 26.87 -10.55
C VAL A 180 1.97 27.20 -10.58
N ALA A 181 2.49 27.60 -11.75
CA ALA A 181 3.93 27.74 -11.98
C ALA A 181 4.60 28.83 -11.13
N ASP A 182 3.87 29.88 -10.77
CA ASP A 182 4.34 30.94 -9.86
C ASP A 182 4.65 30.38 -8.46
N PHE A 183 3.80 29.51 -7.91
CA PHE A 183 4.05 28.83 -6.65
C PHE A 183 5.15 27.78 -6.79
N MET A 184 5.06 26.91 -7.80
CA MET A 184 6.01 25.80 -8.00
C MET A 184 7.47 26.27 -8.15
N LYS A 185 7.71 27.44 -8.77
CA LYS A 185 9.05 28.04 -8.91
C LYS A 185 9.68 28.54 -7.60
N THR A 186 8.88 28.72 -6.54
CA THR A 186 9.41 29.09 -5.22
C THR A 186 10.10 27.92 -4.51
N ILE A 187 9.72 26.69 -4.86
CA ILE A 187 10.19 25.46 -4.21
C ILE A 187 11.44 24.97 -4.94
N LYS A 188 12.61 25.26 -4.37
CA LYS A 188 13.91 24.82 -4.86
C LYS A 188 14.47 23.71 -3.95
N PRO A 189 15.04 22.64 -4.51
CA PRO A 189 15.56 21.54 -3.73
C PRO A 189 16.83 21.94 -2.98
N MET A 190 16.86 21.65 -1.68
CA MET A 190 18.08 21.62 -0.88
C MET A 190 19.01 20.52 -1.40
N SER A 191 20.32 20.67 -1.22
CA SER A 191 21.29 19.66 -1.67
C SER A 191 21.07 18.35 -0.93
N ALA A 192 20.94 17.24 -1.66
CA ALA A 192 20.62 15.93 -1.12
C ALA A 192 21.85 15.21 -0.54
N VAL A 193 21.64 14.39 0.48
CA VAL A 193 22.50 13.20 0.66
C VAL A 193 22.14 12.22 -0.44
N PHE A 194 23.14 11.81 -1.23
CA PHE A 194 23.00 10.95 -2.40
C PHE A 194 24.27 10.10 -2.53
N ASP A 195 24.11 8.83 -2.91
CA ASP A 195 25.19 7.88 -3.13
C ASP A 195 24.90 7.04 -4.36
N SER A 196 25.82 7.03 -5.32
CA SER A 196 25.70 6.29 -6.58
C SER A 196 25.80 4.78 -6.39
N ASP A 197 26.44 4.28 -5.33
CA ASP A 197 26.51 2.84 -5.08
C ASP A 197 25.14 2.29 -4.68
N HIS A 198 24.33 3.14 -4.01
CA HIS A 198 22.94 2.85 -3.68
C HIS A 198 21.94 3.20 -4.81
N VAL A 199 22.25 4.15 -5.71
CA VAL A 199 21.39 4.51 -6.86
C VAL A 199 22.21 4.76 -8.14
N LYS A 200 22.58 3.68 -8.84
CA LYS A 200 23.60 3.64 -9.89
C LYS A 200 23.32 4.42 -11.17
N LYS A 201 22.05 4.72 -11.49
CA LYS A 201 21.65 5.31 -12.79
C LYS A 201 21.43 6.82 -12.76
N LEU A 202 21.82 7.52 -11.68
CA LEU A 202 21.66 8.98 -11.55
C LEU A 202 23.00 9.70 -11.36
N ASP A 203 23.21 10.80 -12.10
CA ASP A 203 24.32 11.76 -11.91
C ASP A 203 23.80 13.01 -11.19
N GLY A 204 23.98 13.04 -9.86
CA GLY A 204 23.53 14.12 -8.98
C GLY A 204 24.59 15.20 -8.77
N LYS A 205 24.23 16.47 -8.98
CA LYS A 205 25.15 17.63 -8.82
C LYS A 205 24.80 18.52 -7.64
N ASN A 206 23.55 18.50 -7.19
CA ASN A 206 23.07 19.19 -5.99
C ASN A 206 23.21 18.27 -4.77
N VAL A 207 24.44 17.88 -4.44
CA VAL A 207 24.74 16.88 -3.40
C VAL A 207 25.54 17.46 -2.25
N LYS A 208 25.22 17.01 -1.02
CA LYS A 208 25.96 17.36 0.20
C LYS A 208 27.38 16.78 0.17
N LYS A 209 28.27 17.39 0.95
CA LYS A 209 29.65 16.95 1.14
C LYS A 209 29.97 16.99 2.63
N GLY A 210 30.63 15.97 3.15
CA GLY A 210 30.99 15.81 4.56
C GLY A 210 32.23 14.93 4.69
N GLY A 211 32.80 14.86 5.89
CA GLY A 211 33.90 13.93 6.20
C GLY A 211 33.41 12.51 6.51
N SER A 212 32.13 12.36 6.87
CA SER A 212 31.46 11.09 7.12
C SER A 212 29.95 11.13 6.82
N LYS A 213 29.30 9.95 6.71
CA LYS A 213 27.84 9.77 6.70
C LYS A 213 27.17 10.41 7.92
N ARG A 214 27.85 10.45 9.08
CA ARG A 214 27.39 11.20 10.26
C ARG A 214 27.34 12.71 10.00
N ASP A 215 28.38 13.30 9.40
CA ASP A 215 28.38 14.73 9.04
C ASP A 215 27.27 15.08 8.05
N LEU A 216 27.02 14.19 7.07
CA LEU A 216 25.95 14.33 6.10
C LEU A 216 24.56 14.31 6.76
N ALA A 217 24.38 13.46 7.78
CA ALA A 217 23.14 13.40 8.55
C ALA A 217 22.94 14.61 9.48
N GLU A 218 23.99 15.11 10.12
CA GLU A 218 23.90 16.37 10.89
C GLU A 218 23.58 17.58 10.00
N GLN A 219 24.06 17.58 8.74
CA GLN A 219 23.64 18.58 7.75
C GLN A 219 22.15 18.46 7.38
N LEU A 220 21.57 17.25 7.34
CA LEU A 220 20.12 17.08 7.17
C LEU A 220 19.35 17.64 8.37
N ARG A 221 19.83 17.41 9.60
CA ARG A 221 19.23 18.01 10.81
C ARG A 221 19.29 19.54 10.78
N ALA A 222 20.40 20.12 10.36
CA ALA A 222 20.54 21.56 10.17
C ALA A 222 19.59 22.13 9.10
N ASP A 223 19.33 21.38 8.02
CA ASP A 223 18.33 21.73 7.01
C ASP A 223 16.91 21.70 7.56
N ILE A 224 16.55 20.66 8.33
CA ILE A 224 15.23 20.51 8.96
C ILE A 224 14.94 21.71 9.88
N ARG A 225 15.88 22.08 10.76
CA ARG A 225 15.75 23.23 11.67
C ARG A 225 15.62 24.55 10.91
N ARG A 226 16.51 24.80 9.96
CA ARG A 226 16.48 26.03 9.16
C ARG A 226 15.20 26.15 8.36
N PHE A 227 14.72 25.07 7.73
CA PHE A 227 13.44 25.07 7.03
C PHE A 227 12.27 25.39 7.98
N ARG A 228 12.29 24.84 9.20
CA ARG A 228 11.30 25.15 10.25
C ARG A 228 11.27 26.65 10.58
N GLU A 229 12.44 27.23 10.82
CA GLU A 229 12.62 28.63 11.21
C GLU A 229 12.25 29.59 10.07
N ASP A 230 12.84 29.41 8.88
CA ASP A 230 12.66 30.28 7.70
C ASP A 230 11.19 30.34 7.25
N ASN A 231 10.48 29.20 7.33
CA ASN A 231 9.08 29.09 6.89
C ASN A 231 8.06 29.30 8.02
N LYS A 232 8.52 29.43 9.27
CA LYS A 232 7.70 29.53 10.48
C LYS A 232 6.75 28.35 10.63
N CYS A 233 7.29 27.13 10.53
CA CYS A 233 6.53 25.88 10.66
C CYS A 233 6.46 25.42 12.12
N ASP A 234 5.27 25.41 12.69
CA ASP A 234 5.01 24.89 14.04
C ASP A 234 5.25 23.37 14.09
N ARG A 235 4.85 22.66 13.02
CA ARG A 235 5.01 21.21 12.86
C ARG A 235 5.70 20.87 11.54
N LEU A 236 6.32 19.70 11.50
CA LEU A 236 6.94 19.15 10.30
C LEU A 236 6.57 17.68 10.16
N VAL A 237 6.52 17.17 8.93
CA VAL A 237 6.49 15.74 8.59
C VAL A 237 7.44 15.49 7.41
N MET A 238 8.08 14.33 7.38
CA MET A 238 8.99 13.93 6.31
C MET A 238 8.47 12.71 5.55
N ILE A 239 8.55 12.75 4.22
CA ILE A 239 8.17 11.63 3.34
C ILE A 239 9.31 11.36 2.37
N TRP A 240 9.79 10.12 2.33
CA TRP A 240 10.71 9.65 1.31
C TRP A 240 9.96 9.34 0.02
N ALA A 241 10.20 10.15 -1.02
CA ALA A 241 9.66 9.98 -2.37
C ALA A 241 10.78 9.99 -3.44
N ALA A 242 12.01 9.71 -3.01
CA ALA A 242 13.18 9.56 -3.86
C ALA A 242 13.28 8.13 -4.44
N SER A 243 14.28 7.92 -5.30
CA SER A 243 14.49 6.65 -6.00
C SER A 243 14.61 5.45 -5.07
N THR A 244 14.20 4.29 -5.59
CA THR A 244 14.48 2.99 -4.98
C THR A 244 15.99 2.78 -4.88
N GLU A 245 16.48 2.42 -3.70
CA GLU A 245 17.89 2.06 -3.46
C GLU A 245 18.11 0.56 -3.74
N VAL A 246 19.36 0.18 -3.97
CA VAL A 246 19.78 -1.23 -4.06
C VAL A 246 19.34 -2.04 -2.84
N PHE A 247 19.06 -3.32 -3.04
CA PHE A 247 18.68 -4.23 -1.98
C PHE A 247 19.76 -4.36 -0.90
N LEU A 248 19.39 -4.07 0.35
CA LEU A 248 20.17 -4.41 1.55
C LEU A 248 19.40 -5.49 2.34
N PRO A 249 20.06 -6.58 2.77
CA PRO A 249 19.44 -7.57 3.64
C PRO A 249 19.18 -6.98 5.02
N ALA A 250 18.11 -7.42 5.68
CA ALA A 250 17.86 -7.12 7.08
C ALA A 250 18.80 -7.93 7.99
N GLY A 251 19.04 -7.43 9.21
CA GLY A 251 19.82 -8.14 10.24
C GLY A 251 21.32 -7.87 10.24
N ASP A 252 21.79 -6.80 9.58
CA ASP A 252 23.17 -6.34 9.70
C ASP A 252 23.49 -5.89 11.15
N PRO A 253 24.64 -6.25 11.75
CA PRO A 253 25.02 -5.78 13.07
C PRO A 253 25.06 -4.25 13.23
N ALA A 254 25.37 -3.50 12.16
CA ALA A 254 25.32 -2.04 12.16
C ALA A 254 23.90 -1.47 12.34
N HIS A 255 22.86 -2.29 12.13
CA HIS A 255 21.46 -1.90 12.24
C HIS A 255 20.80 -2.33 13.56
N ALA A 256 21.54 -3.01 14.44
CA ALA A 256 20.99 -3.70 15.61
C ALA A 256 20.64 -2.78 16.79
N THR A 257 21.41 -1.72 17.04
CA THR A 257 21.13 -0.73 18.10
C THR A 257 21.43 0.69 17.63
N VAL A 258 20.89 1.69 18.33
CA VAL A 258 21.13 3.12 18.03
C VAL A 258 22.62 3.44 18.07
N GLU A 259 23.36 2.90 19.04
CA GLU A 259 24.79 3.13 19.23
C GLU A 259 25.62 2.48 18.12
N ALA A 260 25.26 1.25 17.73
CA ALA A 260 25.91 0.56 16.61
C ALA A 260 25.69 1.31 15.28
N PHE A 261 24.47 1.78 15.05
CA PHE A 261 24.10 2.55 13.87
C PHE A 261 24.84 3.90 13.82
N GLU A 262 24.92 4.63 14.93
CA GLU A 262 25.63 5.91 14.98
C GLU A 262 27.15 5.75 14.87
N ALA A 263 27.73 4.66 15.39
CA ALA A 263 29.13 4.31 15.16
C ALA A 263 29.40 3.98 13.68
N ALA A 264 28.51 3.21 13.04
CA ALA A 264 28.59 2.87 11.62
C ALA A 264 28.47 4.12 10.71
N MET A 265 27.59 5.07 11.05
CA MET A 265 27.52 6.39 10.38
C MET A 265 28.84 7.18 10.49
N ALA A 266 29.52 7.11 11.63
CA ALA A 266 30.79 7.81 11.85
C ALA A 266 31.99 7.12 11.18
N ALA A 267 31.85 5.82 10.84
CA ALA A 267 32.85 5.01 10.16
C ALA A 267 32.62 4.86 8.64
N ASP A 268 31.65 5.59 8.07
CA ASP A 268 31.25 5.53 6.65
C ASP A 268 30.80 4.14 6.16
N ASP A 269 30.25 3.32 7.07
CA ASP A 269 29.93 1.92 6.79
C ASP A 269 28.97 1.77 5.58
N PRO A 270 29.27 0.91 4.58
CA PRO A 270 28.43 0.70 3.41
C PRO A 270 27.04 0.12 3.72
N ALA A 271 26.82 -0.47 4.89
CA ALA A 271 25.49 -0.91 5.33
C ALA A 271 24.52 0.26 5.59
N ILE A 272 25.03 1.49 5.75
CA ILE A 272 24.21 2.68 6.03
C ILE A 272 23.83 3.39 4.74
N ALA A 273 22.60 3.16 4.27
CA ALA A 273 22.07 3.79 3.05
C ALA A 273 21.68 5.27 3.27
N PRO A 274 21.69 6.12 2.22
CA PRO A 274 21.22 7.50 2.29
C PRO A 274 19.84 7.66 2.95
N SER A 275 18.86 6.83 2.59
CA SER A 275 17.51 6.86 3.18
C SER A 275 17.50 6.72 4.71
N MET A 276 18.38 5.90 5.27
CA MET A 276 18.52 5.71 6.72
C MET A 276 19.03 6.98 7.40
N LEU A 277 19.87 7.77 6.73
CA LEU A 277 20.37 9.06 7.22
C LEU A 277 19.25 10.11 7.28
N TYR A 278 18.32 10.13 6.32
CA TYR A 278 17.12 10.98 6.38
C TYR A 278 16.17 10.54 7.49
N ALA A 279 15.91 9.24 7.62
CA ALA A 279 15.05 8.72 8.69
C ALA A 279 15.62 9.03 10.08
N TRP A 280 16.91 8.76 10.30
CA TRP A 280 17.61 9.11 11.54
C TRP A 280 17.56 10.62 11.82
N ALA A 281 17.81 11.46 10.81
CA ALA A 281 17.77 12.92 10.97
C ALA A 281 16.36 13.43 11.30
N ALA A 282 15.31 12.87 10.67
CA ALA A 282 13.92 13.20 10.96
C ALA A 282 13.57 12.85 12.42
N ILE A 283 13.86 11.62 12.86
CA ILE A 283 13.53 11.15 14.21
C ILE A 283 14.29 11.97 15.27
N ARG A 284 15.57 12.27 15.06
CA ARG A 284 16.38 13.11 15.96
C ARG A 284 15.94 14.58 16.04
N GLU A 285 15.07 15.04 15.14
CA GLU A 285 14.44 16.37 15.15
C GLU A 285 12.95 16.35 15.51
N GLY A 286 12.44 15.21 15.99
CA GLY A 286 11.03 15.05 16.35
C GLY A 286 10.08 15.09 15.15
N VAL A 287 10.55 14.75 13.96
CA VAL A 287 9.80 14.83 12.70
C VAL A 287 9.31 13.42 12.30
N PRO A 288 7.98 13.18 12.24
CA PRO A 288 7.40 11.95 11.71
C PRO A 288 7.91 11.60 10.32
N PHE A 289 8.06 10.30 10.03
CA PHE A 289 8.70 9.84 8.78
C PHE A 289 7.92 8.72 8.09
N ALA A 290 7.59 8.89 6.79
CA ALA A 290 7.07 7.82 5.94
C ALA A 290 8.07 7.40 4.85
N ASN A 291 8.31 6.08 4.71
CA ASN A 291 9.07 5.51 3.61
C ASN A 291 8.17 5.17 2.40
N GLY A 292 8.20 5.99 1.34
CA GLY A 292 7.44 5.76 0.12
C GLY A 292 8.06 4.77 -0.88
N ALA A 293 9.28 4.30 -0.64
CA ALA A 293 10.02 3.36 -1.48
C ALA A 293 10.16 1.98 -0.77
N PRO A 294 10.56 0.89 -1.45
CA PRO A 294 10.72 -0.43 -0.81
C PRO A 294 12.04 -0.59 -0.03
N ASN A 295 12.87 0.46 0.00
CA ASN A 295 14.17 0.55 0.66
C ASN A 295 14.08 0.15 2.15
N LEU A 296 15.18 -0.34 2.73
CA LEU A 296 15.20 -0.75 4.13
C LEU A 296 14.94 0.46 5.07
N THR A 297 15.62 1.59 4.89
CA THR A 297 15.29 2.88 5.54
C THR A 297 15.08 2.75 7.07
N CYS A 298 13.86 3.00 7.58
CA CYS A 298 13.49 2.94 8.99
C CYS A 298 13.01 1.55 9.46
N ASP A 299 13.06 0.55 8.58
CA ASP A 299 12.65 -0.84 8.80
C ASP A 299 13.80 -1.65 9.44
N ILE A 300 14.45 -1.07 10.46
CA ILE A 300 15.59 -1.65 11.17
C ILE A 300 15.49 -1.40 12.70
N PRO A 301 15.95 -2.35 13.55
CA PRO A 301 15.85 -2.25 15.01
C PRO A 301 16.34 -0.92 15.58
N ALA A 302 17.52 -0.45 15.15
CA ALA A 302 18.09 0.82 15.59
C ALA A 302 17.15 2.03 15.37
N LEU A 303 16.42 2.08 14.24
CA LEU A 303 15.55 3.22 13.93
C LEU A 303 14.11 3.04 14.43
N THR A 304 13.63 1.82 14.59
CA THR A 304 12.35 1.55 15.28
C THR A 304 12.47 1.90 16.76
N ASP A 305 13.57 1.50 17.42
CA ASP A 305 13.82 1.80 18.83
C ASP A 305 14.03 3.30 19.04
N LEU A 306 14.81 3.95 18.17
CA LEU A 306 15.00 5.40 18.19
C LEU A 306 13.67 6.15 18.01
N ALA A 307 12.78 5.70 17.14
CA ALA A 307 11.46 6.30 16.95
C ALA A 307 10.57 6.18 18.20
N VAL A 308 10.60 5.03 18.89
CA VAL A 308 9.91 4.86 20.18
C VAL A 308 10.51 5.75 21.26
N GLN A 309 11.84 5.76 21.41
CA GLN A 309 12.55 6.58 22.41
C GLN A 309 12.32 8.09 22.22
N ALA A 310 12.22 8.55 20.97
CA ALA A 310 12.00 9.96 20.63
C ALA A 310 10.52 10.37 20.60
N GLY A 311 9.57 9.44 20.78
CA GLY A 311 8.13 9.73 20.66
C GLY A 311 7.68 10.03 19.23
N VAL A 312 8.40 9.55 18.21
CA VAL A 312 8.18 9.90 16.80
C VAL A 312 7.44 8.78 16.07
N PRO A 313 6.31 9.06 15.39
CA PRO A 313 5.64 8.09 14.54
C PRO A 313 6.39 7.87 13.22
N ILE A 314 6.59 6.60 12.86
CA ILE A 314 7.19 6.17 11.59
C ILE A 314 6.25 5.24 10.84
N ALA A 315 6.32 5.25 9.51
CA ALA A 315 5.53 4.36 8.66
C ALA A 315 6.29 3.95 7.38
N GLY A 316 5.89 2.81 6.82
CA GLY A 316 6.44 2.29 5.58
C GLY A 316 5.87 0.92 5.25
N LYS A 317 6.20 0.31 4.11
CA LYS A 317 7.03 0.86 3.02
C LYS A 317 6.50 0.53 1.62
N ASP A 318 6.97 1.31 0.64
CA ASP A 318 6.54 1.36 -0.77
C ASP A 318 5.05 1.72 -0.98
N PHE A 319 4.73 2.86 -1.62
CA PHE A 319 3.33 3.30 -1.79
C PHE A 319 2.47 2.28 -2.55
N LYS A 320 1.29 1.93 -2.03
CA LYS A 320 0.40 0.92 -2.64
C LYS A 320 -0.43 1.48 -3.78
N THR A 321 0.19 1.56 -4.96
CA THR A 321 -0.42 1.97 -6.22
C THR A 321 -0.61 0.80 -7.20
N GLY A 322 -1.34 1.05 -8.28
CA GLY A 322 -1.35 0.24 -9.50
C GLY A 322 -1.66 -1.24 -9.29
N GLN A 323 -0.74 -2.11 -9.71
CA GLN A 323 -0.94 -3.55 -9.72
C GLN A 323 -1.01 -4.18 -8.31
N THR A 324 -0.20 -3.71 -7.36
CA THR A 324 -0.22 -4.28 -6.00
C THR A 324 -1.51 -3.93 -5.27
N LEU A 325 -2.05 -2.72 -5.51
CA LEU A 325 -3.39 -2.36 -5.04
C LEU A 325 -4.44 -3.36 -5.56
N MET A 326 -4.44 -3.68 -6.86
CA MET A 326 -5.36 -4.66 -7.44
C MET A 326 -5.22 -6.07 -6.82
N LYS A 327 -4.00 -6.52 -6.52
CA LYS A 327 -3.76 -7.78 -5.78
C LYS A 327 -4.42 -7.76 -4.41
N THR A 328 -4.21 -6.69 -3.62
CA THR A 328 -4.80 -6.54 -2.28
C THR A 328 -6.31 -6.31 -2.27
N ILE A 329 -6.93 -6.00 -3.41
CA ILE A 329 -8.39 -5.95 -3.59
C ILE A 329 -8.95 -7.35 -3.90
N LEU A 330 -8.30 -8.07 -4.83
CA LEU A 330 -8.86 -9.28 -5.42
C LEU A 330 -8.51 -10.56 -4.65
N ALA A 331 -7.27 -10.70 -4.15
CA ALA A 331 -6.88 -11.90 -3.42
C ALA A 331 -7.74 -12.13 -2.16
N PRO A 332 -8.10 -11.10 -1.35
CA PRO A 332 -9.04 -11.29 -0.25
C PRO A 332 -10.44 -11.70 -0.71
N GLY A 333 -10.93 -11.15 -1.83
CA GLY A 333 -12.23 -11.53 -2.40
C GLY A 333 -12.29 -12.99 -2.87
N LEU A 334 -11.20 -13.48 -3.49
CA LEU A 334 -11.07 -14.89 -3.87
C LEU A 334 -11.02 -15.80 -2.65
N LYS A 335 -10.22 -15.46 -1.64
CA LYS A 335 -10.12 -16.21 -0.37
C LYS A 335 -11.43 -16.21 0.42
N ALA A 336 -12.13 -15.08 0.53
CA ALA A 336 -13.42 -14.97 1.21
C ALA A 336 -14.52 -15.86 0.58
N ARG A 337 -14.30 -16.34 -0.66
CA ARG A 337 -15.15 -17.30 -1.36
C ARG A 337 -14.54 -18.71 -1.46
N MET A 338 -13.37 -18.93 -0.86
CA MET A 338 -12.59 -20.17 -0.92
C MET A 338 -12.37 -20.68 -2.36
N LEU A 339 -12.10 -19.74 -3.28
CA LEU A 339 -11.67 -20.06 -4.63
C LEU A 339 -10.17 -20.32 -4.62
N GLY A 340 -9.75 -21.46 -5.17
CA GLY A 340 -8.35 -21.83 -5.28
C GLY A 340 -7.66 -21.13 -6.45
N VAL A 341 -6.34 -20.93 -6.35
CA VAL A 341 -5.53 -20.23 -7.37
C VAL A 341 -4.35 -21.13 -7.75
N LYS A 342 -4.32 -21.56 -9.02
CA LYS A 342 -3.21 -22.35 -9.59
C LYS A 342 -2.06 -21.47 -10.05
N GLY A 343 -2.34 -20.26 -10.52
CA GLY A 343 -1.32 -19.38 -11.03
C GLY A 343 -1.73 -17.92 -11.00
N TRP A 344 -0.77 -17.05 -10.69
CA TRP A 344 -0.92 -15.61 -10.79
C TRP A 344 0.30 -15.06 -11.52
N PHE A 345 0.14 -14.71 -12.80
CA PHE A 345 1.19 -14.10 -13.61
C PHE A 345 0.93 -12.60 -13.70
N SER A 346 1.91 -11.81 -13.27
CA SER A 346 1.88 -10.34 -13.27
C SER A 346 3.02 -9.81 -14.12
N THR A 347 2.73 -8.97 -15.12
CA THR A 347 3.75 -8.23 -15.87
C THR A 347 3.42 -6.74 -15.94
N ASN A 348 4.42 -5.88 -16.10
CA ASN A 348 4.25 -4.43 -16.18
C ASN A 348 5.21 -3.82 -17.21
N ILE A 349 4.81 -2.69 -17.80
CA ILE A 349 5.69 -1.77 -18.52
C ILE A 349 5.56 -0.35 -17.94
N LEU A 350 6.67 0.37 -17.85
CA LEU A 350 6.75 1.78 -17.49
C LEU A 350 8.02 2.42 -18.10
N GLY A 351 8.01 3.73 -18.30
CA GLY A 351 9.08 4.46 -19.02
C GLY A 351 9.58 5.72 -18.32
N ASN A 352 9.19 5.96 -17.07
CA ASN A 352 9.69 7.07 -16.24
C ASN A 352 11.03 6.68 -15.54
N ARG A 353 11.59 7.60 -14.76
CA ARG A 353 12.84 7.41 -14.01
C ARG A 353 12.78 6.24 -13.00
N ASP A 354 11.61 5.91 -12.44
CA ASP A 354 11.47 4.71 -11.60
C ASP A 354 11.68 3.43 -12.44
N GLY A 355 11.09 3.37 -13.64
CA GLY A 355 11.35 2.31 -14.62
C GLY A 355 12.82 2.18 -15.01
N GLU A 356 13.50 3.30 -15.23
CA GLU A 356 14.93 3.31 -15.55
C GLU A 356 15.78 2.75 -14.40
N VAL A 357 15.54 3.20 -13.16
CA VAL A 357 16.23 2.68 -11.96
C VAL A 357 15.93 1.20 -11.73
N LEU A 358 14.68 0.77 -11.88
CA LEU A 358 14.25 -0.63 -11.71
C LEU A 358 14.75 -1.59 -12.80
N ASP A 359 15.40 -1.09 -13.85
CA ASP A 359 16.10 -1.88 -14.85
C ASP A 359 17.56 -2.22 -14.42
N ASP A 360 18.04 -1.70 -13.28
CA ASP A 360 19.18 -2.30 -12.56
C ASP A 360 18.73 -3.55 -11.75
N PRO A 361 19.39 -4.72 -11.89
CA PRO A 361 18.98 -5.95 -11.19
C PRO A 361 19.00 -5.86 -9.65
N GLY A 362 19.89 -5.05 -9.06
CA GLY A 362 19.97 -4.89 -7.60
C GLY A 362 18.81 -4.07 -7.04
N SER A 363 18.39 -3.04 -7.78
CA SER A 363 17.22 -2.20 -7.48
C SER A 363 15.90 -2.93 -7.78
N PHE A 364 15.87 -3.76 -8.83
CA PHE A 364 14.75 -4.64 -9.15
C PHE A 364 14.43 -5.63 -8.02
N ARG A 365 15.45 -6.25 -7.42
CA ARG A 365 15.29 -7.24 -6.35
C ARG A 365 14.48 -6.71 -5.16
N THR A 366 14.78 -5.50 -4.69
CA THR A 366 14.02 -4.80 -3.63
C THR A 366 12.52 -4.72 -3.95
N LYS A 367 12.19 -4.49 -5.23
CA LYS A 367 10.81 -4.42 -5.72
C LYS A 367 10.17 -5.79 -5.92
N GLU A 368 10.93 -6.81 -6.33
CA GLU A 368 10.43 -8.18 -6.51
C GLU A 368 9.99 -8.78 -5.17
N GLU A 369 10.83 -8.74 -4.12
CA GLU A 369 10.51 -9.27 -2.78
C GLU A 369 9.22 -8.63 -2.22
N SER A 370 9.10 -7.29 -2.28
CA SER A 370 7.89 -6.56 -1.86
C SER A 370 6.58 -6.90 -2.61
N LYS A 371 6.68 -7.52 -3.80
CA LYS A 371 5.54 -7.85 -4.68
C LYS A 371 5.15 -9.32 -4.66
N LEU A 372 6.00 -10.20 -4.12
CA LEU A 372 5.75 -11.64 -3.99
C LEU A 372 4.97 -11.92 -2.70
N GLY A 373 5.48 -11.50 -1.53
CA GLY A 373 4.93 -11.89 -0.22
C GLY A 373 3.46 -11.50 0.02
N ALA A 374 2.96 -10.42 -0.60
CA ALA A 374 1.59 -9.95 -0.38
C ALA A 374 0.49 -11.00 -0.71
N LEU A 375 0.71 -11.90 -1.68
CA LEU A 375 -0.24 -12.99 -1.95
C LEU A 375 -0.12 -14.13 -0.94
N GLU A 376 1.08 -14.40 -0.43
CA GLU A 376 1.34 -15.45 0.54
C GLU A 376 0.66 -15.15 1.88
N TYR A 377 0.81 -13.93 2.40
CA TYR A 377 0.12 -13.47 3.62
C TYR A 377 -1.40 -13.45 3.47
N ILE A 378 -1.93 -13.03 2.32
CA ILE A 378 -3.38 -13.02 2.09
C ILE A 378 -3.90 -14.45 1.98
N LEU A 379 -3.35 -15.26 1.07
CA LEU A 379 -3.91 -16.58 0.70
C LEU A 379 -3.59 -17.66 1.74
N GLN A 380 -2.46 -17.56 2.45
CA GLN A 380 -2.03 -18.49 3.52
C GLN A 380 -1.93 -19.95 3.05
N PRO A 381 -0.99 -20.28 2.13
CA PRO A 381 -0.89 -21.62 1.54
C PRO A 381 -0.70 -22.74 2.57
N ASP A 382 0.01 -22.49 3.68
CA ASP A 382 0.17 -23.48 4.77
C ASP A 382 -1.14 -23.83 5.48
N LEU A 383 -2.10 -22.90 5.54
CA LEU A 383 -3.42 -23.11 6.15
C LEU A 383 -4.44 -23.66 5.14
N TYR A 384 -4.23 -23.42 3.85
CA TYR A 384 -5.13 -23.84 2.77
C TYR A 384 -4.36 -24.53 1.61
N PRO A 385 -3.63 -25.63 1.88
CA PRO A 385 -2.74 -26.25 0.90
C PRO A 385 -3.48 -26.74 -0.35
N GLU A 386 -4.71 -27.24 -0.22
CA GLU A 386 -5.55 -27.67 -1.34
C GLU A 386 -5.96 -26.54 -2.30
N LEU A 387 -5.94 -25.27 -1.84
CA LEU A 387 -6.35 -24.10 -2.61
C LEU A 387 -5.17 -23.33 -3.19
N TYR A 388 -4.06 -23.25 -2.45
CA TYR A 388 -2.93 -22.34 -2.75
C TYR A 388 -1.53 -22.96 -2.59
N GLY A 389 -1.40 -24.18 -2.08
CA GLY A 389 -0.09 -24.79 -1.79
C GLY A 389 0.80 -24.95 -3.04
N ASP A 390 0.20 -25.31 -4.17
CA ASP A 390 0.87 -25.44 -5.47
C ASP A 390 0.75 -24.17 -6.36
N MET A 391 0.44 -22.99 -5.77
CA MET A 391 0.21 -21.76 -6.54
C MET A 391 1.50 -21.25 -7.21
N TYR A 392 1.51 -21.16 -8.53
CA TYR A 392 2.62 -20.54 -9.27
C TYR A 392 2.49 -19.01 -9.35
N HIS A 393 3.29 -18.28 -8.58
CA HIS A 393 3.35 -16.80 -8.66
C HIS A 393 4.53 -16.32 -9.51
N LYS A 394 4.28 -15.34 -10.39
CA LYS A 394 5.34 -14.74 -11.21
C LYS A 394 5.14 -13.25 -11.40
N VAL A 395 6.20 -12.47 -11.16
CA VAL A 395 6.22 -11.02 -11.39
C VAL A 395 7.28 -10.65 -12.44
N ARG A 396 6.95 -9.73 -13.34
CA ARG A 396 7.87 -9.08 -14.27
C ARG A 396 7.60 -7.57 -14.32
N ILE A 397 8.67 -6.81 -14.51
CA ILE A 397 8.67 -5.37 -14.79
C ILE A 397 9.64 -5.19 -15.95
N ASN A 398 9.26 -4.43 -16.97
CA ASN A 398 10.10 -4.18 -18.13
C ASN A 398 10.15 -2.68 -18.36
N TYR A 399 11.36 -2.12 -18.49
CA TYR A 399 11.52 -0.72 -18.86
C TYR A 399 11.15 -0.53 -20.33
N TYR A 400 10.22 0.38 -20.59
CA TYR A 400 9.74 0.70 -21.93
C TYR A 400 9.57 2.23 -22.05
N PRO A 401 10.64 2.96 -22.46
CA PRO A 401 10.70 4.41 -22.44
C PRO A 401 9.48 5.16 -23.02
N PRO A 402 8.86 4.72 -24.14
CA PRO A 402 7.73 5.45 -24.74
C PRO A 402 6.49 5.64 -23.84
N ARG A 403 6.39 4.95 -22.71
CA ARG A 403 5.26 5.09 -21.78
C ARG A 403 5.36 6.27 -20.80
N GLY A 404 6.57 6.72 -20.46
CA GLY A 404 6.76 7.65 -19.35
C GLY A 404 6.09 7.13 -18.07
N ASP A 405 5.34 7.98 -17.38
CA ASP A 405 4.57 7.64 -16.17
C ASP A 405 3.30 6.78 -16.44
N ASN A 406 2.89 6.59 -17.71
CA ASN A 406 1.70 5.80 -18.07
C ASN A 406 1.98 4.29 -17.99
N LYS A 407 2.15 3.81 -16.76
CA LYS A 407 2.38 2.40 -16.46
C LYS A 407 1.18 1.54 -16.86
N GLU A 408 1.46 0.42 -17.51
CA GLU A 408 0.47 -0.63 -17.80
C GLU A 408 0.85 -1.89 -17.03
N GLY A 409 -0.13 -2.51 -16.38
CA GLY A 409 0.05 -3.73 -15.60
C GLY A 409 -1.00 -4.76 -15.99
N TRP A 410 -0.55 -5.95 -16.39
CA TRP A 410 -1.41 -7.07 -16.73
C TRP A 410 -1.28 -8.18 -15.70
N ASP A 411 -2.41 -8.74 -15.31
CA ASP A 411 -2.48 -9.92 -14.45
C ASP A 411 -3.34 -11.00 -15.12
N ASN A 412 -2.78 -12.20 -15.20
CA ASN A 412 -3.50 -13.42 -15.51
C ASN A 412 -3.60 -14.26 -14.24
N ILE A 413 -4.83 -14.54 -13.80
CA ILE A 413 -5.11 -15.33 -12.61
C ILE A 413 -5.85 -16.59 -13.07
N ASP A 414 -5.18 -17.73 -12.96
CA ASP A 414 -5.73 -19.06 -13.17
C ASP A 414 -6.31 -19.57 -11.84
N LEU A 415 -7.64 -19.62 -11.75
CA LEU A 415 -8.36 -20.00 -10.54
C LEU A 415 -9.23 -21.24 -10.77
N PHE A 416 -9.73 -21.83 -9.69
CA PHE A 416 -10.70 -22.92 -9.75
C PHE A 416 -11.75 -22.79 -8.65
N GLY A 417 -12.93 -23.34 -8.93
CA GLY A 417 -14.08 -23.31 -8.03
C GLY A 417 -14.64 -24.70 -7.75
N TRP A 418 -15.96 -24.77 -7.66
CA TRP A 418 -16.69 -26.00 -7.39
C TRP A 418 -16.27 -27.15 -8.32
N MET A 419 -16.11 -28.35 -7.75
CA MET A 419 -15.63 -29.56 -8.46
C MET A 419 -14.25 -29.39 -9.14
N GLY A 420 -13.45 -28.41 -8.74
CA GLY A 420 -12.12 -28.16 -9.32
C GLY A 420 -12.14 -27.54 -10.73
N TYR A 421 -13.30 -27.05 -11.20
CA TYR A 421 -13.43 -26.50 -12.55
C TYR A 421 -12.58 -25.23 -12.71
N PRO A 422 -11.69 -25.17 -13.74
CA PRO A 422 -10.81 -24.04 -13.96
C PRO A 422 -11.55 -22.85 -14.59
N MET A 423 -11.14 -21.65 -14.20
CA MET A 423 -11.61 -20.36 -14.71
C MET A 423 -10.42 -19.39 -14.78
N GLN A 424 -10.58 -18.26 -15.46
CA GLN A 424 -9.55 -17.22 -15.54
C GLN A 424 -10.12 -15.85 -15.23
N ILE A 425 -9.34 -15.03 -14.51
CA ILE A 425 -9.51 -13.57 -14.45
C ILE A 425 -8.34 -12.95 -15.21
N LYS A 426 -8.64 -12.00 -16.09
CA LYS A 426 -7.66 -11.15 -16.76
C LYS A 426 -7.86 -9.72 -16.26
N ILE A 427 -6.78 -9.04 -15.95
CA ILE A 427 -6.77 -7.62 -15.59
C ILE A 427 -5.79 -6.93 -16.52
N ASP A 428 -6.21 -5.80 -17.07
CA ASP A 428 -5.36 -4.85 -17.74
C ASP A 428 -5.60 -3.49 -17.07
N PHE A 429 -4.56 -2.94 -16.43
CA PHE A 429 -4.65 -1.69 -15.69
C PHE A 429 -3.63 -0.68 -16.22
N LEU A 430 -4.11 0.17 -17.12
CA LEU A 430 -3.44 1.40 -17.54
C LEU A 430 -3.62 2.44 -16.43
N CYS A 431 -2.52 2.88 -15.83
CA CYS A 431 -2.50 3.80 -14.70
C CYS A 431 -1.36 4.82 -14.84
N ARG A 432 -1.39 5.85 -14.00
CA ARG A 432 -0.26 6.78 -13.80
C ARG A 432 0.17 6.67 -12.35
N ASP A 433 1.36 6.12 -12.11
CA ASP A 433 1.80 5.82 -10.76
C ASP A 433 1.94 7.11 -9.92
N SER A 434 2.41 8.20 -10.51
CA SER A 434 2.55 9.48 -9.81
C SER A 434 1.19 10.12 -9.46
N ILE A 435 0.16 9.92 -10.29
CA ILE A 435 -1.23 10.36 -10.01
C ILE A 435 -1.85 9.53 -8.88
N LEU A 436 -1.56 8.23 -8.80
CA LEU A 436 -2.03 7.37 -7.70
C LEU A 436 -1.25 7.61 -6.39
N ALA A 437 0.03 7.97 -6.47
CA ALA A 437 0.88 8.19 -5.30
C ALA A 437 0.70 9.58 -4.66
N ALA A 438 0.46 10.63 -5.44
CA ALA A 438 0.27 12.00 -4.93
C ALA A 438 -0.78 12.13 -3.80
N PRO A 439 -2.00 11.56 -3.88
CA PRO A 439 -2.96 11.60 -2.78
C PRO A 439 -2.56 10.75 -1.57
N ILE A 440 -1.75 9.70 -1.77
CA ILE A 440 -1.18 8.90 -0.66
C ILE A 440 -0.17 9.76 0.13
N VAL A 441 0.66 10.55 -0.55
CA VAL A 441 1.59 11.50 0.09
C VAL A 441 0.82 12.54 0.91
N LEU A 442 -0.29 13.07 0.38
CA LEU A 442 -1.16 13.99 1.13
C LEU A 442 -1.74 13.35 2.40
N ASP A 443 -2.36 12.18 2.26
CA ASP A 443 -2.97 11.48 3.39
C ASP A 443 -1.95 11.12 4.48
N LEU A 444 -0.77 10.63 4.09
CA LEU A 444 0.31 10.30 5.02
C LEU A 444 0.87 11.53 5.73
N ALA A 445 1.02 12.67 5.03
CA ALA A 445 1.46 13.91 5.66
C ALA A 445 0.49 14.37 6.76
N LEU A 446 -0.82 14.31 6.48
CA LEU A 446 -1.86 14.71 7.44
C LEU A 446 -2.03 13.71 8.59
N PHE A 447 -1.94 12.41 8.32
CA PHE A 447 -2.10 11.38 9.35
C PHE A 447 -0.85 11.17 10.22
N LEU A 448 0.36 11.42 9.72
CA LEU A 448 1.56 11.41 10.56
C LEU A 448 1.63 12.64 11.48
N ASP A 449 1.18 13.80 11.00
CA ASP A 449 0.96 15.00 11.82
C ASP A 449 -0.06 14.73 12.93
N LEU A 450 -1.19 14.10 12.60
CA LEU A 450 -2.19 13.64 13.57
C LEU A 450 -1.59 12.66 14.59
N ALA A 451 -0.88 11.63 14.14
CA ALA A 451 -0.26 10.63 15.01
C ALA A 451 0.67 11.29 16.03
N SER A 452 1.51 12.24 15.58
CA SER A 452 2.42 12.98 16.46
C SER A 452 1.68 13.86 17.46
N ARG A 453 0.62 14.56 17.05
CA ARG A 453 -0.25 15.36 17.94
C ARG A 453 -1.10 14.53 18.90
N ALA A 454 -1.27 13.24 18.63
CA ALA A 454 -1.93 12.25 19.48
C ALA A 454 -0.92 11.43 20.32
N GLU A 455 0.34 11.89 20.42
CA GLU A 455 1.43 11.25 21.18
C GLU A 455 1.73 9.79 20.75
N MET A 456 1.39 9.42 19.51
CA MET A 456 1.68 8.11 18.94
C MET A 456 3.14 8.03 18.48
N SER A 457 3.86 6.99 18.91
CA SER A 457 5.29 6.77 18.62
C SER A 457 5.54 5.45 17.88
N GLY A 458 6.68 5.34 17.19
CA GLY A 458 7.09 4.10 16.53
C GLY A 458 6.19 3.74 15.34
N ILE A 459 6.09 2.45 15.03
CA ILE A 459 5.44 1.92 13.82
C ILE A 459 3.93 2.22 13.81
N GLN A 460 3.49 3.03 12.84
CA GLN A 460 2.09 3.38 12.62
C GLN A 460 1.36 2.33 11.76
N GLU A 461 1.21 1.12 12.29
CA GLU A 461 0.66 -0.05 11.58
C GLU A 461 -0.80 0.14 11.09
N TRP A 462 -1.52 1.15 11.60
CA TRP A 462 -2.84 1.56 11.10
C TRP A 462 -2.79 2.27 9.73
N LEU A 463 -1.62 2.76 9.32
CA LEU A 463 -1.36 3.35 8.00
C LEU A 463 -1.01 2.30 6.93
N SER A 464 -0.98 1.01 7.26
CA SER A 464 -0.72 -0.11 6.33
C SER A 464 -1.59 -0.09 5.07
N PHE A 465 -2.77 0.53 5.14
CA PHE A 465 -3.62 0.83 3.98
C PHE A 465 -2.86 1.50 2.82
N TYR A 466 -1.84 2.32 3.10
CA TYR A 466 -1.07 3.06 2.10
C TYR A 466 0.17 2.34 1.56
N PHE A 467 0.57 1.21 2.12
CA PHE A 467 1.87 0.57 1.83
C PHE A 467 1.73 -0.81 1.19
N LYS A 468 2.69 -1.18 0.32
CA LYS A 468 2.76 -2.50 -0.34
C LYS A 468 3.29 -3.55 0.62
N ALA A 469 4.34 -3.21 1.37
CA ALA A 469 4.98 -4.03 2.40
C ALA A 469 4.92 -3.25 3.73
N PRO A 470 3.80 -3.31 4.46
CA PRO A 470 3.65 -2.53 5.68
C PRO A 470 4.59 -3.01 6.78
N GLN A 471 5.17 -2.06 7.52
CA GLN A 471 6.00 -2.33 8.70
C GLN A 471 5.14 -2.91 9.84
N THR A 472 5.70 -3.87 10.56
CA THR A 472 5.11 -4.48 11.76
C THR A 472 6.13 -4.59 12.89
N ALA A 473 5.66 -4.80 14.11
CA ALA A 473 6.52 -5.14 15.23
C ALA A 473 7.18 -6.52 15.03
N GLU A 474 8.32 -6.75 15.67
CA GLU A 474 9.03 -8.04 15.58
C GLU A 474 8.12 -9.21 15.96
N GLY A 475 8.14 -10.27 15.14
CA GLY A 475 7.30 -11.46 15.31
C GLY A 475 5.84 -11.32 14.84
N LEU A 476 5.39 -10.12 14.43
CA LEU A 476 4.05 -9.91 13.88
C LEU A 476 4.07 -9.94 12.34
N TYR A 477 3.16 -10.69 11.72
CA TYR A 477 3.02 -10.73 10.27
C TYR A 477 2.33 -9.46 9.72
N PRO A 478 2.72 -8.96 8.54
CA PRO A 478 2.05 -7.83 7.89
C PRO A 478 0.65 -8.21 7.39
N GLU A 479 -0.37 -7.46 7.80
CA GLU A 479 -1.69 -7.55 7.20
C GLU A 479 -1.68 -6.89 5.80
N HIS A 480 -2.17 -7.59 4.78
CA HIS A 480 -2.17 -7.16 3.38
C HIS A 480 -3.59 -7.09 2.76
N ASP A 481 -4.63 -7.58 3.45
CA ASP A 481 -6.02 -7.40 3.03
C ASP A 481 -6.42 -5.92 3.11
N LEU A 482 -6.72 -5.31 1.96
CA LEU A 482 -7.07 -3.88 1.87
C LEU A 482 -8.31 -3.54 2.72
N PHE A 483 -9.27 -4.46 2.85
CA PHE A 483 -10.50 -4.23 3.59
C PHE A 483 -10.26 -4.26 5.10
N ILE A 484 -9.41 -5.18 5.58
CA ILE A 484 -8.97 -5.22 6.99
C ILE A 484 -8.13 -3.97 7.30
N GLN A 485 -7.19 -3.60 6.44
CA GLN A 485 -6.39 -2.38 6.59
C GLN A 485 -7.25 -1.10 6.65
N HIS A 486 -8.24 -0.97 5.75
CA HIS A 486 -9.17 0.16 5.73
C HIS A 486 -10.07 0.20 6.97
N TRP A 487 -10.49 -0.96 7.48
CA TRP A 487 -11.26 -1.07 8.71
C TRP A 487 -10.42 -0.69 9.92
N LYS A 488 -9.17 -1.18 10.02
CA LYS A 488 -8.18 -0.81 11.05
C LYS A 488 -7.93 0.69 11.07
N LEU A 489 -7.69 1.31 9.91
CA LEU A 489 -7.54 2.76 9.77
C LEU A 489 -8.76 3.49 10.35
N LYS A 490 -9.98 3.17 9.89
CA LYS A 490 -11.19 3.87 10.37
C LYS A 490 -11.51 3.59 11.84
N ASN A 491 -11.24 2.40 12.37
CA ASN A 491 -11.41 2.14 13.81
C ASN A 491 -10.35 2.85 14.65
N THR A 492 -9.13 3.04 14.15
CA THR A 492 -8.11 3.87 14.81
C THR A 492 -8.56 5.32 14.88
N LEU A 493 -9.11 5.88 13.80
CA LEU A 493 -9.66 7.25 13.83
C LEU A 493 -10.84 7.40 14.81
N ARG A 494 -11.74 6.41 14.90
CA ARG A 494 -12.82 6.43 15.92
C ARG A 494 -12.26 6.37 17.33
N TRP A 495 -11.33 5.44 17.58
CA TRP A 495 -10.65 5.32 18.87
C TRP A 495 -9.97 6.63 19.28
N LEU A 496 -9.18 7.24 18.40
CA LEU A 496 -8.52 8.54 18.64
C LEU A 496 -9.51 9.65 19.04
N MET A 497 -10.68 9.69 18.41
CA MET A 497 -11.73 10.68 18.68
C MET A 497 -12.71 10.28 19.79
N GLY A 498 -12.49 9.17 20.51
CA GLY A 498 -13.37 8.70 21.58
C GLY A 498 -14.71 8.12 21.11
N GLU A 499 -14.88 7.85 19.81
CA GLU A 499 -16.06 7.17 19.25
C GLU A 499 -15.95 5.64 19.33
N GLU A 500 -17.09 4.97 19.41
CA GLU A 500 -17.17 3.51 19.45
C GLU A 500 -16.64 2.88 18.14
N GLN A 501 -15.82 1.83 18.26
CA GLN A 501 -15.29 1.12 17.11
C GLN A 501 -16.38 0.24 16.49
N ILE A 502 -16.48 0.24 15.16
CA ILE A 502 -17.54 -0.49 14.48
C ILE A 502 -17.14 -1.95 14.31
N THR A 503 -17.98 -2.86 14.82
CA THR A 503 -17.81 -4.32 14.76
C THR A 503 -18.52 -4.99 13.58
N HIS A 504 -19.49 -4.29 12.97
CA HIS A 504 -20.41 -4.79 11.94
C HIS A 504 -21.37 -5.92 12.38
N LEU A 505 -21.44 -6.26 13.68
CA LEU A 505 -22.26 -7.35 14.19
C LEU A 505 -23.76 -7.20 13.85
N GLY A 506 -24.34 -6.03 14.09
CA GLY A 506 -25.69 -5.70 13.61
C GLY A 506 -26.85 -6.32 14.36
N VAL A 507 -26.61 -6.93 15.53
CA VAL A 507 -27.71 -7.38 16.42
C VAL A 507 -28.51 -6.18 16.94
N GLU A 508 -27.81 -5.06 17.15
CA GLU A 508 -28.35 -3.77 17.59
C GLU A 508 -29.42 -3.13 16.67
N TYR A 509 -29.73 -3.72 15.50
CA TYR A 509 -30.83 -3.29 14.61
C TYR A 509 -32.10 -4.14 14.73
N TYR A 510 -32.08 -5.26 15.47
CA TYR A 510 -33.12 -6.29 15.43
C TYR A 510 -33.70 -6.69 16.79
N ASP A 511 -33.22 -6.06 17.88
CA ASP A 511 -33.73 -6.22 19.26
C ASP A 511 -34.82 -5.17 19.61
#